data_AF-A0A0G9HD55-F1
#
_entry.id   AF-A0A0G9HD55-F1
#
_cell.length_a   1.000
_cell.length_b   1.000
_cell.length_c   1.000
_cell.angle_alpha   90.00
_cell.angle_beta   90.00
_cell.angle_gamma   90.00
#
_symmetry.space_group_name_H-M   'P 1'
#
loop_
_entity.id
_entity.type
_entity.pdbx_description
1 polymer ?
#
loop_
_entity_poly.entity_id
_entity_poly.type
_entity_poly.pdbx_seq_one_letter_code
_entity_poly.pdbx_strand_id
1 'polypeptide(L)'
;MRPTVVRLAVPAALLMLALAGCAPAPIYKATANNVAVPPSQVAREPERYGTSDVIWGGRIVQVRNFADHSEIEILAYPLDGSQRPQSNDTGNGRFIAAMPGYVESLDYPAGGLVTVAGRINGTRASNVGQASYTFPLVTVNQSHVWTAKEMSGGHPNVSFGLGVGVIR
;
A
#
# COMPACT_ATOMS: atom_id res chain seq x y z
N MET A 1 -12.13 43.51 -31.66
CA MET A 1 -12.40 42.15 -31.14
C MET A 1 -11.44 41.19 -31.82
N ARG A 2 -10.50 40.57 -31.08
CA ARG A 2 -9.33 39.84 -31.62
C ARG A 2 -9.65 38.34 -31.84
N PRO A 3 -9.95 37.88 -33.07
CA PRO A 3 -10.31 36.47 -33.33
C PRO A 3 -9.12 35.50 -33.16
N THR A 4 -7.89 36.01 -33.11
CA THR A 4 -6.66 35.22 -32.95
C THR A 4 -6.54 34.58 -31.56
N VAL A 5 -7.07 35.22 -30.51
CA VAL A 5 -7.00 34.71 -29.13
C VAL A 5 -7.89 33.47 -28.95
N VAL A 6 -9.05 33.46 -29.60
CA VAL A 6 -9.99 32.31 -29.57
C VAL A 6 -9.42 31.11 -30.33
N ARG A 7 -8.69 31.33 -31.44
CA ARG A 7 -8.09 30.24 -32.25
C ARG A 7 -6.91 29.54 -31.56
N LEU A 8 -6.19 30.22 -30.66
CA LEU A 8 -5.10 29.64 -29.86
C LEU A 8 -5.59 28.99 -28.56
N ALA A 9 -6.76 29.40 -28.04
CA ALA A 9 -7.33 28.84 -26.82
C ALA A 9 -7.86 27.39 -27.01
N VAL A 10 -8.40 27.06 -28.19
CA VAL A 10 -8.93 25.73 -28.50
C VAL A 10 -7.87 24.62 -28.50
N PRO A 11 -6.71 24.74 -29.19
CA PRO A 11 -5.67 23.70 -29.14
C PRO A 11 -4.99 23.60 -27.78
N ALA A 12 -4.87 24.71 -27.04
CA ALA A 12 -4.34 24.71 -25.67
C ALA A 12 -5.29 23.99 -24.68
N ALA A 13 -6.61 24.18 -24.82
CA ALA A 13 -7.61 23.47 -24.04
C ALA A 13 -7.66 21.97 -24.40
N LEU A 14 -7.51 21.61 -25.68
CA LEU A 14 -7.43 20.21 -26.11
C LEU A 14 -6.18 19.50 -25.57
N LEU A 15 -5.04 20.20 -25.54
CA LEU A 15 -3.79 19.69 -24.97
C LEU A 15 -3.90 19.51 -23.45
N MET A 16 -4.58 20.42 -22.74
CA MET A 16 -4.85 20.25 -21.29
C MET A 16 -5.81 19.09 -20.99
N LEU A 17 -6.80 18.82 -21.84
CA LEU A 17 -7.65 17.63 -21.70
C LEU A 17 -6.91 16.32 -22.00
N ALA A 18 -5.93 16.35 -22.91
CA ALA A 18 -5.11 15.18 -23.23
C ALA A 18 -4.11 14.80 -22.10
N LEU A 19 -3.87 15.70 -21.14
CA LEU A 19 -3.05 15.42 -19.95
C LEU A 19 -3.85 14.84 -18.77
N ALA A 20 -5.14 14.54 -18.94
CA ALA A 20 -5.90 13.75 -17.97
C ALA A 20 -5.45 12.27 -18.03
N GLY A 21 -4.22 12.01 -17.57
CA GLY A 21 -3.66 10.67 -17.46
C GLY A 21 -4.51 9.82 -16.50
N CYS A 22 -4.88 8.62 -16.94
CA CYS A 22 -5.44 7.58 -16.08
C CYS A 22 -4.38 7.15 -15.06
N ALA A 23 -4.33 7.82 -13.92
CA ALA A 23 -3.69 7.24 -12.75
C ALA A 23 -4.49 5.99 -12.35
N PRO A 24 -3.86 4.82 -12.17
CA PRO A 24 -4.57 3.64 -11.72
C PRO A 24 -5.19 3.91 -10.34
N ALA A 25 -6.47 3.59 -10.22
CA ALA A 25 -7.23 3.85 -9.00
C ALA A 25 -6.76 2.93 -7.85
N PRO A 26 -6.82 3.41 -6.59
CA PRO A 26 -6.55 2.57 -5.43
C PRO A 26 -7.54 1.40 -5.34
N ILE A 27 -7.07 0.22 -4.92
CA ILE A 27 -7.90 -0.99 -4.82
C ILE A 27 -8.91 -0.94 -3.65
N TYR A 28 -8.61 -0.17 -2.60
CA TYR A 28 -9.50 0.06 -1.47
C TYR A 28 -9.83 1.54 -1.30
N LYS A 29 -11.09 1.80 -0.97
CA LYS A 29 -11.55 3.14 -0.62
C LYS A 29 -11.24 3.42 0.85
N ALA A 30 -10.55 4.51 1.12
CA ALA A 30 -10.35 4.99 2.49
C ALA A 30 -11.71 5.34 3.12
N THR A 31 -11.90 4.93 4.38
CA THR A 31 -13.06 5.32 5.19
C THR A 31 -12.84 6.70 5.81
N ALA A 32 -13.88 7.30 6.39
CA ALA A 32 -13.76 8.56 7.11
C ALA A 32 -12.83 8.49 8.35
N ASN A 33 -12.66 7.29 8.91
CA ASN A 33 -11.80 7.03 10.07
C ASN A 33 -10.43 6.45 9.66
N ASN A 34 -10.09 6.54 8.37
CA ASN A 34 -8.81 6.04 7.88
C ASN A 34 -7.66 6.94 8.31
N VAL A 35 -6.58 6.35 8.81
CA VAL A 35 -5.37 7.07 9.18
C VAL A 35 -4.17 6.60 8.36
N ALA A 36 -3.47 7.55 7.75
CA ALA A 36 -2.25 7.30 6.99
C ALA A 36 -1.04 7.29 7.95
N VAL A 37 -0.84 6.16 8.63
CA VAL A 37 0.22 5.97 9.63
C VAL A 37 0.97 4.66 9.37
N PRO A 38 2.31 4.60 9.49
CA PRO A 38 3.04 3.34 9.37
C PRO A 38 2.83 2.44 10.59
N PRO A 39 2.93 1.11 10.44
CA PRO A 39 2.78 0.18 11.56
C PRO A 39 3.77 0.43 12.71
N SER A 40 5.01 0.78 12.38
CA SER A 40 6.04 1.09 13.38
C SER A 40 5.67 2.24 14.31
N GLN A 41 4.84 3.19 13.85
CA GLN A 41 4.37 4.30 14.68
C GLN A 41 3.20 3.87 15.56
N VAL A 42 2.27 3.07 15.03
CA VAL A 42 1.18 2.47 15.83
C VAL A 42 1.73 1.58 16.94
N ALA A 43 2.83 0.85 16.68
CA ALA A 43 3.50 0.02 17.68
C ALA A 43 4.07 0.82 18.86
N ARG A 44 4.40 2.10 18.66
CA ARG A 44 4.98 2.98 19.70
C ARG A 44 3.92 3.73 20.49
N GLU A 45 2.84 4.12 19.84
CA GLU A 45 1.76 4.95 20.43
C GLU A 45 0.37 4.36 20.13
N PRO A 46 0.07 3.10 20.54
CA PRO A 46 -1.17 2.44 20.14
C PRO A 46 -2.43 3.15 20.66
N GLU A 47 -2.35 3.81 21.81
CA GLU A 47 -3.46 4.56 22.43
C GLU A 47 -3.92 5.73 21.56
N ARG A 48 -3.03 6.28 20.72
CA ARG A 48 -3.32 7.40 19.82
C ARG A 48 -4.15 6.99 18.61
N TYR A 49 -3.99 5.74 18.16
CA TYR A 49 -4.60 5.24 16.93
C TYR A 49 -5.78 4.29 17.17
N GLY A 50 -5.97 3.82 18.42
CA GLY A 50 -7.18 3.17 18.90
C GLY A 50 -7.77 2.17 17.89
N THR A 51 -9.02 2.41 17.49
CA THR A 51 -9.77 1.60 16.52
C THR A 51 -9.86 2.27 15.15
N SER A 52 -8.83 3.00 14.72
CA SER A 52 -8.79 3.62 13.40
C SER A 52 -8.68 2.57 12.30
N ASP A 53 -9.21 2.92 11.12
CA ASP A 53 -9.09 2.07 9.95
C ASP A 53 -7.75 2.36 9.26
N VAL A 54 -7.11 1.34 8.68
CA VAL A 54 -5.82 1.45 8.01
C VAL A 54 -5.83 0.65 6.71
N ILE A 55 -5.02 1.11 5.75
CA ILE A 55 -4.70 0.37 4.53
C ILE A 55 -3.19 0.19 4.53
N TRP A 56 -2.77 -1.03 4.82
CA TRP A 56 -1.36 -1.41 4.91
C TRP A 56 -1.07 -2.53 3.94
N GLY A 57 0.15 -2.58 3.46
CA GLY A 57 0.59 -3.69 2.64
C GLY A 57 2.06 -3.93 2.80
N GLY A 58 2.50 -5.05 2.27
CA GLY A 58 3.82 -5.54 2.56
C GLY A 58 4.08 -6.91 1.99
N ARG A 59 5.17 -7.51 2.46
CA ARG A 59 5.52 -8.89 2.15
C ARG A 59 5.07 -9.81 3.26
N ILE A 60 4.38 -10.89 2.89
CA ILE A 60 3.97 -11.96 3.80
C ILE A 60 5.23 -12.65 4.31
N VAL A 61 5.38 -12.70 5.63
CA VAL A 61 6.48 -13.43 6.27
C VAL A 61 6.05 -14.84 6.63
N GLN A 62 4.89 -14.98 7.26
CA GLN A 62 4.31 -16.28 7.61
C GLN A 62 2.81 -16.20 7.86
N VAL A 63 2.14 -17.35 7.80
CA VAL A 63 0.74 -17.54 8.15
C VAL A 63 0.65 -18.52 9.32
N ARG A 64 -0.14 -18.18 10.34
CA ARG A 64 -0.43 -19.02 11.50
C ARG A 64 -1.94 -19.21 11.60
N ASN A 65 -2.38 -20.46 11.53
CA ASN A 65 -3.79 -20.81 11.65
C ASN A 65 -4.12 -21.20 13.10
N PHE A 66 -5.18 -20.62 13.63
CA PHE A 66 -5.76 -20.94 14.93
C PHE A 66 -7.11 -21.63 14.75
N ALA A 67 -7.76 -22.00 15.85
CA ALA A 67 -9.03 -22.73 15.82
C ALA A 67 -10.19 -21.91 15.20
N ASP A 68 -10.17 -20.59 15.36
CA ASP A 68 -11.25 -19.66 15.01
C ASP A 68 -10.84 -18.55 14.04
N HIS A 69 -9.54 -18.35 13.82
CA HIS A 69 -9.00 -17.29 12.97
C HIS A 69 -7.62 -17.65 12.42
N SER A 70 -7.12 -16.83 11.50
CA SER A 70 -5.76 -16.91 10.97
C SER A 70 -5.02 -15.59 11.17
N GLU A 71 -3.74 -15.67 11.48
CA GLU A 71 -2.86 -14.51 11.61
C GLU A 71 -1.80 -14.56 10.53
N ILE A 72 -1.70 -13.47 9.77
CA ILE A 72 -0.68 -13.28 8.74
C ILE A 72 0.29 -12.22 9.25
N GLU A 73 1.55 -12.59 9.40
CA GLU A 73 2.61 -11.66 9.77
C GLU A 73 3.18 -11.01 8.51
N ILE A 74 3.16 -9.69 8.44
CA ILE A 74 3.51 -8.92 7.24
C ILE A 74 4.61 -7.92 7.57
N LEU A 75 5.68 -7.90 6.76
CA LEU A 75 6.67 -6.82 6.75
C LEU A 75 6.13 -5.69 5.87
N ALA A 76 5.80 -4.55 6.48
CA ALA A 76 5.13 -3.46 5.81
C ALA A 76 6.07 -2.67 4.90
N TYR A 77 5.56 -2.26 3.74
CA TYR A 77 6.21 -1.33 2.82
C TYR A 77 5.31 -0.12 2.56
N PRO A 78 5.88 1.02 2.14
CA PRO A 78 5.11 2.10 1.54
C PRO A 78 4.24 1.58 0.40
N LEU A 79 3.07 2.20 0.22
CA LEU A 79 2.14 1.87 -0.84
C LEU A 79 2.18 2.95 -1.92
N ASP A 80 2.12 2.54 -3.20
CA ASP A 80 1.96 3.48 -4.31
C ASP A 80 0.50 4.00 -4.43
N GLY A 81 0.23 4.84 -5.45
CA GLY A 81 -1.12 5.37 -5.68
C GLY A 81 -2.20 4.32 -5.99
N SER A 82 -1.79 3.11 -6.42
CA SER A 82 -2.67 1.96 -6.63
C SER A 82 -2.77 1.06 -5.39
N GLN A 83 -2.13 1.46 -4.29
CA GLN A 83 -1.97 0.70 -3.04
C GLN A 83 -1.13 -0.57 -3.18
N ARG A 84 -0.18 -0.59 -4.12
CA ARG A 84 0.77 -1.70 -4.28
C ARG A 84 1.96 -1.52 -3.33
N PRO A 85 2.42 -2.58 -2.65
CA PRO A 85 3.60 -2.50 -1.79
C PRO A 85 4.89 -2.25 -2.59
N GLN A 86 5.59 -1.17 -2.27
CA GLN A 86 6.87 -0.81 -2.85
C GLN A 86 8.02 -1.57 -2.16
N SER A 87 8.17 -2.85 -2.52
CA SER A 87 9.14 -3.76 -1.87
C SER A 87 10.62 -3.44 -2.09
N ASN A 88 10.92 -2.44 -2.93
CA ASN A 88 12.26 -1.88 -3.13
C ASN A 88 12.62 -0.78 -2.11
N ASP A 89 11.65 -0.33 -1.32
CA ASP A 89 11.85 0.68 -0.27
C ASP A 89 12.14 0.01 1.10
N THR A 90 12.47 0.84 2.09
CA THR A 90 12.73 0.42 3.47
C THR A 90 11.44 -0.05 4.14
N GLY A 91 11.51 -1.18 4.85
CA GLY A 91 10.36 -1.71 5.57
C GLY A 91 9.95 -0.81 6.75
N ASN A 92 8.65 -0.54 6.88
CA ASN A 92 8.07 0.37 7.88
C ASN A 92 7.56 -0.35 9.14
N GLY A 93 8.25 -1.43 9.53
CA GLY A 93 7.88 -2.30 10.65
C GLY A 93 7.07 -3.52 10.23
N ARG A 94 6.65 -4.31 11.21
CA ARG A 94 5.88 -5.55 11.02
C ARG A 94 4.56 -5.43 11.74
N PHE A 95 3.52 -6.04 11.19
CA PHE A 95 2.20 -6.10 11.81
C PHE A 95 1.56 -7.46 11.58
N ILE A 96 0.53 -7.74 12.37
CA ILE A 96 -0.27 -8.95 12.27
C ILE A 96 -1.62 -8.59 11.69
N ALA A 97 -1.95 -9.22 10.56
CA ALA A 97 -3.25 -9.17 9.93
C ALA A 97 -4.07 -10.38 10.41
N ALA A 98 -5.09 -10.13 11.24
CA ALA A 98 -6.00 -11.14 11.75
C ALA A 98 -7.19 -11.29 10.78
N MET A 99 -7.27 -12.46 10.16
CA MET A 99 -8.29 -12.86 9.19
C MET A 99 -9.36 -13.70 9.91
N PRO A 100 -10.66 -13.46 9.66
CA PRO A 100 -11.71 -14.31 10.20
C PRO A 100 -11.68 -15.70 9.55
N GLY A 101 -11.72 -16.75 10.37
CA GLY A 101 -11.67 -18.13 9.89
C GLY A 101 -10.29 -18.57 9.40
N TYR A 102 -10.27 -19.69 8.69
CA TYR A 102 -9.04 -20.32 8.22
C TYR A 102 -8.59 -19.76 6.87
N VAL A 103 -7.28 -19.55 6.72
CA VAL A 103 -6.62 -19.10 5.50
C VAL A 103 -5.66 -20.16 4.98
N GLU A 104 -5.78 -20.50 3.69
CA GLU A 104 -4.87 -21.43 3.03
C GLU A 104 -3.52 -20.76 2.72
N SER A 105 -2.42 -21.43 3.07
CA SER A 105 -1.06 -20.94 2.81
C SER A 105 -0.74 -20.81 1.32
N LEU A 106 -1.48 -21.51 0.45
CA LEU A 106 -1.34 -21.39 -1.01
C LEU A 106 -1.91 -20.07 -1.53
N ASP A 107 -2.96 -19.54 -0.90
CA ASP A 107 -3.55 -18.26 -1.25
C ASP A 107 -2.73 -17.08 -0.70
N TYR A 108 -2.01 -17.31 0.40
CA TYR A 108 -1.13 -16.34 1.07
C TYR A 108 0.30 -16.86 1.19
N PRO A 109 0.99 -17.06 0.05
CA PRO A 109 2.32 -17.65 0.06
C PRO A 109 3.33 -16.75 0.75
N ALA A 110 4.21 -17.35 1.55
CA ALA A 110 5.35 -16.66 2.14
C ALA A 110 6.19 -15.99 1.05
N GLY A 111 6.59 -14.74 1.27
CA GLY A 111 7.28 -13.91 0.29
C GLY A 111 6.37 -13.21 -0.72
N GLY A 112 5.08 -13.57 -0.78
CA GLY A 112 4.07 -12.87 -1.58
C GLY A 112 3.83 -11.45 -1.10
N LEU A 113 3.37 -10.57 -2.00
CA LEU A 113 3.00 -9.20 -1.66
C LEU A 113 1.50 -9.13 -1.43
N VAL A 114 1.10 -8.41 -0.38
CA VAL A 114 -0.31 -8.28 0.01
C VAL A 114 -0.60 -6.86 0.41
N THR A 115 -1.81 -6.40 0.11
CA THR A 115 -2.40 -5.19 0.69
C THR A 115 -3.66 -5.60 1.45
N VAL A 116 -3.83 -5.05 2.64
CA VAL A 116 -4.97 -5.28 3.52
C VAL A 116 -5.60 -3.95 3.90
N ALA A 117 -6.92 -3.93 3.96
CA ALA A 117 -7.71 -2.88 4.56
C ALA A 117 -8.42 -3.45 5.79
N GLY A 118 -8.28 -2.79 6.92
CA GLY A 118 -8.82 -3.28 8.18
C GLY A 118 -8.77 -2.26 9.29
N ARG A 119 -9.06 -2.72 10.51
CA ARG A 119 -9.11 -1.89 11.70
C ARG A 119 -8.03 -2.26 12.69
N ILE A 120 -7.36 -1.26 13.25
CA ILE A 120 -6.41 -1.48 14.33
C ILE A 120 -7.14 -2.07 15.54
N ASN A 121 -6.56 -3.12 16.11
CA ASN A 121 -7.10 -3.85 17.26
C ASN A 121 -5.99 -4.09 18.31
N GLY A 122 -5.31 -3.00 18.67
CA GLY A 122 -4.26 -2.99 19.68
C GLY A 122 -2.90 -3.51 19.20
N THR A 123 -2.10 -3.95 20.16
CA THR A 123 -0.72 -4.43 19.95
C THR A 123 -0.44 -5.71 20.73
N ARG A 124 0.46 -6.54 20.23
CA ARG A 124 0.91 -7.77 20.88
C ARG A 124 2.43 -7.81 20.91
N ALA A 125 2.98 -7.93 22.11
CA ALA A 125 4.40 -8.22 22.28
C ALA A 125 4.67 -9.67 21.90
N SER A 126 5.66 -9.89 21.06
CA SER A 126 6.15 -11.21 20.65
C SER A 126 7.64 -11.11 20.31
N ASN A 127 8.28 -12.22 19.98
CA ASN A 127 9.69 -12.23 19.61
C ASN A 127 9.86 -12.37 18.10
N VAL A 128 10.77 -11.56 17.55
CA VAL A 128 11.30 -11.74 16.20
C VAL A 128 12.68 -12.34 16.34
N GLY A 129 12.77 -13.66 16.13
CA GLY A 129 13.96 -14.41 16.53
C GLY A 129 14.14 -14.33 18.05
N GLN A 130 15.22 -13.67 18.49
CA GLN A 130 15.55 -13.49 19.91
C GLN A 130 15.23 -12.09 20.45
N ALA A 131 14.82 -11.16 19.59
CA ALA A 131 14.52 -9.78 19.99
C ALA A 131 13.03 -9.60 20.28
N SER A 132 12.70 -8.95 21.39
CA SER A 132 11.31 -8.57 21.68
C SER A 132 10.84 -7.47 20.73
N TYR A 133 9.62 -7.64 20.21
CA TYR A 133 8.99 -6.77 19.23
C TYR A 133 7.51 -6.61 19.51
N THR A 134 6.99 -5.39 19.35
CA THR A 134 5.57 -5.09 19.52
C THR A 134 4.91 -5.00 18.16
N PHE A 135 4.00 -5.93 17.88
CA PHE A 135 3.23 -5.98 16.64
C PHE A 135 1.92 -5.21 16.81
N PRO A 136 1.61 -4.23 15.95
CA PRO A 136 0.24 -3.78 15.75
C PRO A 136 -0.61 -4.92 15.19
N LEU A 137 -1.85 -5.00 15.65
CA LEU A 137 -2.83 -5.97 15.16
C LEU A 137 -3.86 -5.23 14.33
N VAL A 138 -4.19 -5.82 13.19
CA VAL A 138 -5.23 -5.32 12.31
C VAL A 138 -6.23 -6.44 12.08
N THR A 139 -7.48 -6.22 12.48
CA THR A 139 -8.59 -7.08 12.06
C THR A 139 -8.92 -6.74 10.62
N VAL A 140 -8.75 -7.71 9.72
CA VAL A 140 -8.85 -7.48 8.28
C VAL A 140 -10.30 -7.55 7.83
N ASN A 141 -10.70 -6.53 7.06
CA ASN A 141 -11.99 -6.50 6.37
C ASN A 141 -11.85 -6.92 4.91
N GLN A 142 -10.75 -6.51 4.27
CA GLN A 142 -10.44 -6.84 2.88
C GLN A 142 -8.95 -7.08 2.71
N SER A 143 -8.58 -8.03 1.86
CA SER A 143 -7.20 -8.36 1.52
C SER A 143 -7.06 -8.67 0.04
N HIS A 144 -5.88 -8.41 -0.50
CA HIS A 144 -5.54 -8.66 -1.89
C HIS A 144 -4.08 -9.06 -1.99
N VAL A 145 -3.84 -10.29 -2.46
CA VAL A 145 -2.52 -10.82 -2.72
C VAL A 145 -2.17 -10.54 -4.17
N TRP A 146 -1.07 -9.83 -4.38
CA TRP A 146 -0.64 -9.37 -5.70
C TRP A 146 0.09 -10.48 -6.45
N THR A 147 -0.32 -10.72 -7.69
CA THR A 147 0.41 -11.61 -8.61
C THR A 147 1.63 -10.89 -9.19
N ALA A 148 2.62 -11.66 -9.65
CA ALA A 148 3.79 -11.10 -10.33
C ALA A 148 3.43 -10.25 -11.56
N LYS A 149 2.34 -10.63 -12.27
CA LYS A 149 1.82 -9.90 -13.43
C LYS A 149 1.23 -8.54 -13.03
N GLU A 150 0.53 -8.48 -11.90
CA GLU A 150 -0.01 -7.20 -11.41
C GLU A 150 1.10 -6.29 -10.91
N MET A 151 2.11 -6.84 -10.23
CA MET A 151 3.26 -6.06 -9.76
C MET A 151 4.09 -5.47 -10.92
N SER A 152 4.19 -6.17 -12.06
CA SER A 152 4.89 -5.67 -13.24
C SER A 152 4.04 -4.75 -14.12
N GLY A 153 2.72 -4.94 -14.14
CA GLY A 153 1.78 -4.16 -14.94
C GLY A 153 1.42 -2.83 -14.28
N GLY A 154 2.16 -1.75 -14.54
CA GLY A 154 1.77 -0.43 -14.05
C GLY A 154 2.84 0.66 -13.91
N HIS A 155 4.11 0.39 -14.22
CA HIS A 155 5.14 1.43 -14.23
C HIS A 155 5.29 1.97 -15.67
N PRO A 156 4.65 3.09 -16.07
CA PRO A 156 5.13 3.82 -17.22
C PRO A 156 6.49 4.40 -16.82
N ASN A 157 7.57 3.76 -17.27
CA ASN A 157 8.92 4.28 -17.16
C ASN A 157 9.03 5.52 -18.07
N VAL A 158 8.52 6.66 -17.63
CA VAL A 158 8.75 7.94 -18.30
C VAL A 158 10.05 8.54 -17.75
N SER A 159 11.17 8.16 -18.36
CA SER A 159 12.44 8.85 -18.13
C SER A 159 12.46 10.14 -18.95
N PHE A 160 12.25 11.28 -18.29
CA PHE A 160 12.51 12.58 -18.91
C PHE A 160 14.01 12.88 -18.84
N GLY A 161 14.76 12.38 -19.82
CA GLY A 161 16.17 12.75 -20.00
C GLY A 161 16.29 14.11 -20.68
N LEU A 162 16.49 15.18 -19.91
CA LEU A 162 16.95 16.48 -20.43
C LEU A 162 18.47 16.43 -20.62
N GLY A 163 18.92 15.89 -21.75
CA GLY A 163 20.31 15.96 -22.17
C GLY A 163 20.64 17.35 -22.72
N VAL A 164 21.32 18.20 -21.95
CA VAL A 164 21.85 19.47 -22.43
C VAL A 164 23.15 19.18 -23.18
N GLY A 165 23.08 19.08 -24.51
CA GLY A 165 24.25 18.98 -25.36
C GLY A 165 25.03 20.29 -25.35
N VAL A 166 26.21 20.30 -24.72
CA VAL A 166 27.19 21.36 -24.91
C VAL A 166 27.97 21.10 -26.20
N ILE A 167 27.72 21.93 -27.20
CA ILE A 167 28.46 21.97 -28.45
C ILE A 167 29.75 22.75 -28.16
N ARG A 168 30.92 22.16 -28.43
CA ARG A 168 32.19 22.87 -28.55
C ARG A 168 32.63 22.86 -30.00
#